data_AF-A0A552A8X0-F1
#
_entry.id   AF-A0A552A8X0-F1
#
_cell.length_a   1.000
_cell.length_b   1.000
_cell.length_c   1.000
_cell.angle_alpha   90.00
_cell.angle_beta   90.00
_cell.angle_gamma   90.00
#
_symmetry.space_group_name_H-M   'P 1'
#
loop_
_entity.id
_entity.type
_entity.pdbx_description
1 polymer ?
#
loop_
_entity_poly.entity_id
_entity_poly.type
_entity_poly.pdbx_seq_one_letter_code
_entity_poly.pdbx_strand_id
1 'polypeptide(L)'
;PGLTSTLQQWLQQDWETAINNLNQYLRYSRQFIPVLAAVNRVLPQFPEAEIIYRVSRLAENPSDWQLLKYASASAKLFSLTDSQIRLDTPARAAAAGFWYLHQQDTEKAKKAFAVVRSLAYGEEMYSLAQTLHRFSQAATFDSIASLEVAPIAAEPSLRPQTWQAISSLNRVIAEIALVQRSDSRKTRKLALNRIIRELRDITDRQAANLPQAEKALILSIAQKWKTCCSSSL
;
A
#
# COMPACT_ATOMS: atom_id res chain seq x y z
N PRO A 1 -15.89 30.90 7.57
CA PRO A 1 -15.17 31.45 6.39
C PRO A 1 -13.67 31.60 6.72
N GLY A 2 -12.78 30.96 5.95
CA GLY A 2 -11.31 31.10 6.14
C GLY A 2 -10.54 29.79 6.32
N LEU A 3 -11.18 28.75 6.87
CA LEU A 3 -10.50 27.48 7.16
C LEU A 3 -9.85 26.85 5.91
N THR A 4 -10.58 26.73 4.80
CA THR A 4 -10.02 26.16 3.56
C THR A 4 -8.77 26.92 3.11
N SER A 5 -8.77 28.25 3.17
CA SER A 5 -7.61 29.06 2.81
C SER A 5 -6.43 28.85 3.77
N THR A 6 -6.69 28.77 5.08
CA THR A 6 -5.68 28.44 6.08
C THR A 6 -5.06 27.07 5.83
N LEU A 7 -5.89 26.05 5.57
CA LEU A 7 -5.43 24.69 5.27
C LEU A 7 -4.60 24.64 3.98
N GLN A 8 -5.00 25.40 2.95
CA GLN A 8 -4.22 25.52 1.71
C GLN A 8 -2.85 26.13 1.96
N GLN A 9 -2.79 27.23 2.73
CA GLN A 9 -1.54 27.88 3.08
C GLN A 9 -0.61 26.95 3.85
N TRP A 10 -1.13 26.20 4.83
CA TRP A 10 -0.32 25.21 5.57
C TRP A 10 0.24 24.14 4.64
N LEU A 11 -0.59 23.56 3.76
CA LEU A 11 -0.14 22.52 2.81
C LEU A 11 0.93 23.03 1.83
N GLN A 12 0.86 24.31 1.44
CA GLN A 12 1.86 24.93 0.58
C GLN A 12 3.19 25.21 1.29
N GLN A 13 3.13 25.61 2.57
CA GLN A 13 4.32 25.97 3.35
C GLN A 13 5.07 24.74 3.89
N ASP A 14 4.35 23.82 4.52
CA ASP A 14 4.92 22.60 5.12
C ASP A 14 3.89 21.47 5.03
N TRP A 15 4.08 20.63 4.02
CA TRP A 15 3.18 19.52 3.72
C TRP A 15 3.09 18.49 4.84
N GLU A 16 4.21 18.15 5.47
CA GLU A 16 4.24 17.08 6.48
C GLU A 16 3.56 17.52 7.76
N THR A 17 3.87 18.74 8.23
CA THR A 17 3.20 19.31 9.39
C THR A 17 1.71 19.54 9.11
N ALA A 18 1.37 20.01 7.91
CA ALA A 18 -0.02 20.25 7.53
C ALA A 18 -0.86 18.95 7.53
N ILE A 19 -0.32 17.82 7.05
CA ILE A 19 -1.05 16.54 7.07
C ILE A 19 -1.44 16.13 8.51
N ASN A 20 -0.54 16.31 9.48
CA ASN A 20 -0.83 16.01 10.87
C ASN A 20 -1.98 16.87 11.40
N ASN A 21 -1.98 18.16 11.05
CA ASN A 21 -3.07 19.07 11.41
C ASN A 21 -4.39 18.64 10.74
N LEU A 22 -4.37 18.35 9.43
CA LEU A 22 -5.56 17.87 8.71
C LEU A 22 -6.16 16.62 9.36
N ASN A 23 -5.32 15.67 9.77
CA ASN A 23 -5.75 14.46 10.48
C ASN A 23 -6.44 14.79 11.80
N GLN A 24 -5.92 15.72 12.59
CA GLN A 24 -6.59 16.19 13.80
C GLN A 24 -7.96 16.84 13.48
N TYR A 25 -8.04 17.67 12.44
CA TYR A 25 -9.32 18.25 12.02
C TYR A 25 -10.32 17.19 11.61
N LEU A 26 -9.93 16.21 10.80
CA LEU A 26 -10.81 15.11 10.41
C LEU A 26 -11.29 14.31 11.62
N ARG A 27 -10.39 14.02 12.57
CA ARG A 27 -10.70 13.23 13.77
C ARG A 27 -11.64 13.95 14.74
N TYR A 28 -11.46 15.26 14.95
CA TYR A 28 -12.13 15.97 16.05
C TYR A 28 -13.21 16.96 15.60
N SER A 29 -13.17 17.47 14.38
CA SER A 29 -14.10 18.52 13.91
C SER A 29 -15.15 18.04 12.90
N ARG A 30 -14.99 16.82 12.33
CA ARG A 30 -15.79 16.31 11.21
C ARG A 30 -15.83 17.23 9.98
N GLN A 31 -14.89 18.18 9.85
CA GLN A 31 -14.83 19.13 8.73
C GLN A 31 -14.16 18.51 7.50
N PHE A 32 -14.81 17.49 6.93
CA PHE A 32 -14.30 16.75 5.79
C PHE A 32 -14.20 17.62 4.51
N ILE A 33 -15.25 18.39 4.20
CA ILE A 33 -15.36 19.16 2.96
C ILE A 33 -14.24 20.22 2.83
N PRO A 34 -13.95 21.07 3.84
CA PRO A 34 -12.85 22.02 3.76
C PRO A 34 -11.48 21.37 3.59
N VAL A 35 -11.25 20.24 4.26
CA VAL A 35 -9.99 19.47 4.16
C VAL A 35 -9.82 18.91 2.75
N LEU A 36 -10.84 18.24 2.22
CA LEU A 36 -10.83 17.71 0.86
C LEU A 36 -10.61 18.82 -0.18
N ALA A 37 -11.28 19.96 -0.02
CA ALA A 37 -11.12 21.11 -0.92
C ALA A 37 -9.70 21.65 -0.93
N ALA A 38 -9.06 21.74 0.23
CA ALA A 38 -7.68 22.20 0.35
C ALA A 38 -6.71 21.23 -0.31
N VAL A 39 -6.82 19.93 -0.04
CA VAL A 39 -5.96 18.89 -0.65
C VAL A 39 -6.11 18.88 -2.17
N ASN A 40 -7.34 18.83 -2.69
CA ASN A 40 -7.59 18.81 -4.13
C ASN A 40 -7.12 20.07 -4.85
N ARG A 41 -7.08 21.21 -4.15
CA ARG A 41 -6.60 22.46 -4.71
C ARG A 41 -5.08 22.51 -4.75
N VAL A 42 -4.40 22.10 -3.68
CA VAL A 42 -2.95 22.28 -3.51
C VAL A 42 -2.15 21.15 -4.15
N LEU A 43 -2.61 19.90 -4.05
CA LEU A 43 -1.84 18.73 -4.52
C LEU A 43 -1.42 18.85 -6.00
N PRO A 44 -2.28 19.28 -6.96
CA PRO A 44 -1.89 19.43 -8.36
C PRO A 44 -0.95 20.62 -8.65
N GLN A 45 -0.66 21.47 -7.67
CA GLN A 45 0.23 22.63 -7.85
C GLN A 45 1.70 22.25 -7.66
N PHE A 46 2.00 21.08 -7.10
CA PHE A 46 3.35 20.58 -6.96
C PHE A 46 3.87 19.94 -8.26
N PRO A 47 5.20 19.89 -8.46
CA PRO A 47 5.80 19.16 -9.56
C PRO A 47 5.34 17.69 -9.60
N GLU A 48 5.14 17.12 -10.79
CA GLU A 48 4.65 15.75 -10.94
C GLU A 48 5.53 14.71 -10.22
N ALA A 49 6.84 14.95 -10.17
CA ALA A 49 7.80 14.10 -9.46
C ALA A 49 7.53 14.00 -7.95
N GLU A 50 6.84 14.97 -7.35
CA GLU A 50 6.54 14.97 -5.91
C GLU A 50 5.15 14.39 -5.58
N ILE A 51 4.30 14.17 -6.58
CA ILE A 51 2.90 13.81 -6.37
C ILE A 51 2.77 12.48 -5.62
N ILE A 52 3.49 11.45 -6.05
CA ILE A 52 3.42 10.13 -5.41
C ILE A 52 3.91 10.21 -3.97
N TYR A 53 5.02 10.91 -3.72
CA TYR A 53 5.53 11.14 -2.37
C TYR A 53 4.48 11.83 -1.49
N ARG A 54 3.92 12.94 -1.96
CA ARG A 54 2.94 13.73 -1.18
C ARG A 54 1.68 12.94 -0.86
N VAL A 55 1.18 12.16 -1.81
CA VAL A 55 0.04 11.26 -1.59
C VAL A 55 0.40 10.10 -0.66
N SER A 56 1.62 9.54 -0.74
CA SER A 56 2.03 8.47 0.17
C SER A 56 2.05 8.95 1.62
N ARG A 57 2.45 10.21 1.88
CA ARG A 57 2.37 10.85 3.20
C ARG A 57 0.93 10.99 3.69
N LEU A 58 -0.02 11.31 2.81
CA LEU A 58 -1.46 11.30 3.16
C LEU A 58 -1.96 9.89 3.53
N ALA A 59 -1.41 8.85 2.89
CA ALA A 59 -1.77 7.46 3.13
C ALA A 59 -1.03 6.82 4.32
N GLU A 60 -0.07 7.51 4.95
CA GLU A 60 0.78 6.93 6.00
C GLU A 60 0.00 6.63 7.28
N ASN A 61 -0.81 7.59 7.71
CA ASN A 61 -1.65 7.47 8.90
C ASN A 61 -2.93 8.32 8.77
N PRO A 62 -3.79 8.02 7.79
CA PRO A 62 -4.99 8.82 7.57
C PRO A 62 -5.99 8.62 8.71
N SER A 63 -6.52 9.72 9.23
CA SER A 63 -7.65 9.68 10.17
C SER A 63 -8.95 9.28 9.47
N ASP A 64 -9.07 9.53 8.16
CA ASP A 64 -10.19 9.11 7.34
C ASP A 64 -9.72 8.79 5.91
N TRP A 65 -9.75 7.50 5.55
CA TRP A 65 -9.38 7.05 4.21
C TRP A 65 -10.31 7.54 3.10
N GLN A 66 -11.53 8.01 3.45
CA GLN A 66 -12.39 8.67 2.47
C GLN A 66 -11.69 9.88 1.84
N LEU A 67 -10.74 10.52 2.53
CA LEU A 67 -9.96 11.61 1.94
C LEU A 67 -9.26 11.17 0.66
N LEU A 68 -8.56 10.02 0.66
CA LEU A 68 -7.89 9.50 -0.54
C LEU A 68 -8.89 9.05 -1.62
N LYS A 69 -9.98 8.40 -1.21
CA LYS A 69 -11.06 8.02 -2.14
C LYS A 69 -11.61 9.25 -2.87
N TYR A 70 -11.98 10.31 -2.15
CA TYR A 70 -12.57 11.50 -2.77
C TYR A 70 -11.54 12.41 -3.44
N ALA A 71 -10.27 12.37 -3.02
CA ALA A 71 -9.18 13.03 -3.74
C ALA A 71 -8.94 12.39 -5.12
N SER A 72 -9.24 11.09 -5.26
CA SER A 72 -9.19 10.38 -6.53
C SER A 72 -10.45 10.52 -7.40
N ALA A 73 -11.55 11.04 -6.84
CA ALA A 73 -12.81 11.17 -7.56
C ALA A 73 -12.99 12.58 -8.16
N SER A 74 -13.80 12.68 -9.21
CA SER A 74 -14.31 13.96 -9.71
C SER A 74 -15.52 14.46 -8.90
N ALA A 75 -15.53 14.22 -7.58
CA ALA A 75 -16.67 14.60 -6.77
C ALA A 75 -16.85 16.12 -6.84
N LYS A 76 -18.03 16.58 -7.27
CA LYS A 76 -18.43 17.96 -6.95
C LYS A 76 -18.43 18.03 -5.42
N LEU A 77 -17.79 19.04 -4.87
CA LEU A 77 -17.51 19.16 -3.42
C LEU A 77 -18.76 18.99 -2.52
N PHE A 78 -19.96 19.16 -3.09
CA PHE A 78 -21.27 19.09 -2.43
C PHE A 78 -22.13 17.88 -2.85
N SER A 79 -21.62 16.96 -3.67
CA SER A 79 -22.31 15.73 -4.07
C SER A 79 -21.34 14.54 -4.01
N LEU A 80 -21.24 13.94 -2.83
CA LEU A 80 -20.38 12.78 -2.55
C LEU A 80 -21.00 11.45 -3.04
N THR A 81 -22.26 11.47 -3.46
CA THR A 81 -23.05 10.29 -3.84
C THR A 81 -22.73 9.74 -5.23
N ASP A 82 -22.08 10.52 -6.11
CA ASP A 82 -21.75 10.14 -7.49
C ASP A 82 -20.23 10.24 -7.78
N SER A 83 -19.43 9.74 -6.84
CA SER A 83 -17.97 9.84 -6.88
C SER A 83 -17.33 8.64 -7.57
N GLN A 84 -17.39 8.61 -8.90
CA GLN A 84 -16.56 7.69 -9.66
C GLN A 84 -15.08 8.08 -9.53
N ILE A 85 -14.25 7.11 -9.10
CA ILE A 85 -12.79 7.26 -9.06
C ILE A 85 -12.30 7.47 -10.50
N ARG A 86 -11.48 8.51 -10.69
CA ARG A 86 -10.87 8.83 -11.99
C ARG A 86 -9.36 8.71 -11.88
N LEU A 87 -8.73 8.33 -12.99
CA LEU A 87 -7.28 8.19 -13.10
C LEU A 87 -6.71 9.18 -14.13
N ASP A 88 -7.44 10.26 -14.41
CA ASP A 88 -7.15 11.22 -15.48
C ASP A 88 -6.07 12.24 -15.12
N THR A 89 -5.63 12.28 -13.85
CA THR A 89 -4.48 13.07 -13.41
C THR A 89 -3.55 12.25 -12.53
N PRO A 90 -2.24 12.57 -12.48
CA PRO A 90 -1.31 11.88 -11.60
C PRO A 90 -1.72 11.87 -10.13
N ALA A 91 -2.21 13.02 -9.62
CA ALA A 91 -2.67 13.15 -8.25
C ALA A 91 -3.83 12.19 -7.93
N ARG A 92 -4.82 12.12 -8.83
CA ARG A 92 -5.97 11.24 -8.66
C ARG A 92 -5.58 9.77 -8.78
N ALA A 93 -4.73 9.44 -9.75
CA ALA A 93 -4.24 8.08 -9.96
C ALA A 93 -3.41 7.58 -8.76
N ALA A 94 -2.51 8.40 -8.22
CA ALA A 94 -1.76 8.07 -7.01
C ALA A 94 -2.69 7.87 -5.81
N ALA A 95 -3.65 8.78 -5.58
CA ALA A 95 -4.61 8.68 -4.48
C ALA A 95 -5.49 7.42 -4.59
N ALA A 96 -5.95 7.11 -5.81
CA ALA A 96 -6.69 5.89 -6.10
C ALA A 96 -5.85 4.64 -5.78
N GLY A 97 -4.58 4.62 -6.20
CA GLY A 97 -3.66 3.51 -5.97
C GLY A 97 -3.53 3.16 -4.48
N PHE A 98 -3.25 4.15 -3.63
CA PHE A 98 -3.14 3.94 -2.19
C PHE A 98 -4.47 3.56 -1.54
N TRP A 99 -5.58 4.17 -1.97
CA TRP A 99 -6.92 3.78 -1.51
C TRP A 99 -7.24 2.32 -1.87
N TYR A 100 -6.93 1.88 -3.10
CA TYR A 100 -7.16 0.49 -3.51
C TYR A 100 -6.27 -0.51 -2.78
N LEU A 101 -5.01 -0.16 -2.47
CA LEU A 101 -4.15 -0.99 -1.61
C LEU A 101 -4.79 -1.18 -0.23
N HIS A 102 -5.30 -0.11 0.38
CA HIS A 102 -5.99 -0.17 1.67
C HIS A 102 -7.22 -1.09 1.61
N GLN A 103 -7.99 -1.01 0.52
CA GLN A 103 -9.14 -1.88 0.26
C GLN A 103 -8.75 -3.31 -0.18
N GLN A 104 -7.46 -3.62 -0.26
CA GLN A 104 -6.91 -4.90 -0.75
C GLN A 104 -7.27 -5.23 -2.22
N ASP A 105 -7.76 -4.25 -2.99
CA ASP A 105 -8.09 -4.39 -4.41
C ASP A 105 -6.83 -4.17 -5.27
N THR A 106 -5.99 -5.20 -5.29
CA THR A 106 -4.66 -5.15 -5.93
C THR A 106 -4.71 -4.95 -7.43
N GLU A 107 -5.76 -5.43 -8.11
CA GLU A 107 -5.92 -5.22 -9.55
C GLU A 107 -6.18 -3.76 -9.87
N LYS A 108 -7.08 -3.10 -9.12
CA LYS A 108 -7.31 -1.67 -9.33
C LYS A 108 -6.13 -0.83 -8.87
N ALA A 109 -5.45 -1.21 -7.78
CA ALA A 109 -4.23 -0.54 -7.34
C ALA A 109 -3.14 -0.56 -8.43
N LYS A 110 -2.88 -1.73 -9.02
CA LYS A 110 -1.94 -1.91 -10.13
C LYS A 110 -2.29 -1.03 -11.33
N LYS A 111 -3.58 -0.99 -11.73
CA LYS A 111 -4.05 -0.14 -12.83
C LYS A 111 -3.87 1.35 -12.54
N ALA A 112 -4.12 1.77 -11.30
CA ALA A 112 -3.93 3.16 -10.88
C ALA A 112 -2.46 3.57 -10.89
N PHE A 113 -1.56 2.76 -10.33
CA PHE A 113 -0.13 3.05 -10.34
C PHE A 113 0.52 2.95 -11.73
N ALA A 114 -0.07 2.17 -12.65
CA ALA A 114 0.39 2.12 -14.04
C ALA A 114 0.32 3.50 -14.72
N VAL A 115 -0.66 4.34 -14.37
CA VAL A 115 -0.81 5.70 -14.94
C VAL A 115 0.33 6.62 -14.52
N VAL A 116 0.88 6.42 -13.32
CA VAL A 116 1.95 7.27 -12.75
C VAL A 116 3.32 6.60 -12.82
N ARG A 117 3.44 5.49 -13.57
CA ARG A 117 4.65 4.66 -13.62
C ARG A 117 5.91 5.42 -14.04
N SER A 118 5.77 6.39 -14.95
CA SER A 118 6.87 7.23 -15.45
C SER A 118 7.33 8.30 -14.46
N LEU A 119 6.60 8.54 -13.37
CA LEU A 119 6.93 9.56 -12.38
C LEU A 119 7.89 8.99 -11.32
N ALA A 120 8.52 9.87 -10.54
CA ALA A 120 9.38 9.44 -9.43
C ALA A 120 8.59 8.57 -8.43
N TYR A 121 9.17 7.44 -8.04
CA TYR A 121 8.53 6.36 -7.26
C TYR A 121 7.35 5.64 -7.97
N GLY A 122 7.02 5.99 -9.21
CA GLY A 122 5.95 5.37 -9.99
C GLY A 122 6.21 3.90 -10.29
N GLU A 123 7.40 3.59 -10.81
CA GLU A 123 7.85 2.22 -11.07
C GLU A 123 7.83 1.38 -9.80
N GLU A 124 8.29 1.95 -8.69
CA GLU A 124 8.31 1.29 -7.39
C GLU A 124 6.90 0.90 -6.96
N MET A 125 5.97 1.87 -6.95
CA MET A 125 4.59 1.62 -6.51
C MET A 125 3.83 0.66 -7.43
N TYR A 126 4.08 0.75 -8.75
CA TYR A 126 3.52 -0.21 -9.71
C TYR A 126 4.04 -1.63 -9.46
N SER A 127 5.35 -1.79 -9.31
CA SER A 127 6.00 -3.09 -9.07
C SER A 127 5.56 -3.69 -7.73
N LEU A 128 5.43 -2.86 -6.70
CA LEU A 128 4.90 -3.24 -5.39
C LEU A 128 3.47 -3.76 -5.51
N ALA A 129 2.57 -3.00 -6.15
CA ALA A 129 1.17 -3.41 -6.31
C ALA A 129 1.05 -4.69 -7.15
N GLN A 130 1.85 -4.84 -8.21
CA GLN A 130 1.89 -6.05 -9.02
C GLN A 130 2.39 -7.26 -8.22
N THR A 131 3.42 -7.08 -7.39
CA THR A 131 3.98 -8.15 -6.54
C THR A 131 2.96 -8.62 -5.51
N LEU A 132 2.33 -7.68 -4.79
CA LEU A 132 1.30 -8.01 -3.81
C LEU A 132 0.07 -8.64 -4.46
N HIS A 133 -0.30 -8.22 -5.68
CA HIS A 133 -1.34 -8.89 -6.46
C HIS A 133 -1.01 -10.38 -6.66
N ARG A 134 0.17 -10.67 -7.22
CA ARG A 134 0.62 -12.03 -7.51
C ARG A 134 0.65 -12.90 -6.26
N PHE A 135 1.20 -12.37 -5.16
CA PHE A 135 1.27 -13.10 -3.89
C PHE A 135 -0.11 -13.35 -3.30
N SER A 136 -1.04 -12.41 -3.45
CA SER A 136 -2.42 -12.56 -2.95
C SER A 136 -3.22 -13.67 -3.65
N GLN A 137 -2.88 -14.00 -4.89
CA GLN A 137 -3.52 -15.06 -5.68
C GLN A 137 -3.04 -16.46 -5.30
N ALA A 138 -1.79 -16.60 -4.81
CA ALA A 138 -1.26 -17.88 -4.38
C ALA A 138 -1.89 -18.30 -3.04
N ALA A 139 -2.57 -19.45 -3.04
CA ALA A 139 -3.32 -19.97 -1.90
C ALA A 139 -3.00 -21.43 -1.54
N THR A 140 -2.26 -22.13 -2.40
CA THR A 140 -1.84 -23.53 -2.21
C THR A 140 -0.32 -23.64 -2.19
N PHE A 141 0.20 -24.71 -1.59
CA PHE A 141 1.63 -24.95 -1.50
C PHE A 141 2.31 -24.90 -2.87
N ASP A 142 1.71 -25.57 -3.86
CA ASP A 142 2.23 -25.59 -5.24
C ASP A 142 2.15 -24.24 -5.93
N SER A 143 1.06 -23.49 -5.73
CA SER A 143 0.94 -22.14 -6.29
C SER A 143 1.98 -21.17 -5.71
N ILE A 144 2.31 -21.30 -4.42
CA ILE A 144 3.32 -20.46 -3.77
C ILE A 144 4.72 -20.84 -4.24
N ALA A 145 5.01 -22.15 -4.37
CA ALA A 145 6.30 -22.64 -4.86
C ALA A 145 6.60 -22.21 -6.31
N SER A 146 5.54 -22.06 -7.11
CA SER A 146 5.63 -21.65 -8.52
C SER A 146 5.78 -20.14 -8.69
N LEU A 147 5.72 -19.35 -7.61
CA LEU A 147 5.93 -17.91 -7.68
C LEU A 147 7.39 -17.60 -7.97
N GLU A 148 7.63 -16.70 -8.91
CA GLU A 148 8.94 -16.08 -9.08
C GLU A 148 9.22 -15.11 -7.93
N VAL A 149 10.45 -15.17 -7.43
CA VAL A 149 10.99 -14.22 -6.44
C VAL A 149 10.92 -12.82 -7.04
N ALA A 150 10.24 -11.91 -6.35
CA ALA A 150 10.09 -10.54 -6.83
C ALA A 150 11.41 -9.76 -6.66
N PRO A 151 11.79 -8.90 -7.62
CA PRO A 151 12.90 -7.98 -7.44
C PRO A 151 12.58 -6.99 -6.32
N ILE A 152 13.58 -6.67 -5.50
CA ILE A 152 13.46 -5.68 -4.42
C ILE A 152 13.85 -4.31 -4.98
N ALA A 153 13.10 -3.26 -4.62
CA ALA A 153 13.41 -1.90 -5.04
C ALA A 153 14.78 -1.44 -4.54
N ALA A 154 15.48 -0.65 -5.37
CA ALA A 154 16.73 -0.01 -4.99
C ALA A 154 16.49 1.12 -3.96
N GLU A 155 17.49 1.39 -3.13
CA GLU A 155 17.46 2.52 -2.19
C GLU A 155 17.86 3.84 -2.87
N PRO A 156 17.26 4.99 -2.48
CA PRO A 156 16.20 5.14 -1.48
C PRO A 156 14.82 4.77 -2.02
N SER A 157 14.08 3.95 -1.26
CA SER A 157 12.72 3.49 -1.59
C SER A 157 11.66 4.29 -0.83
N LEU A 158 10.50 4.49 -1.45
CA LEU A 158 9.33 5.14 -0.83
C LEU A 158 8.68 4.27 0.26
N ARG A 159 8.66 2.95 0.06
CA ARG A 159 8.00 1.97 0.93
C ARG A 159 8.96 0.90 1.47
N PRO A 160 10.04 1.28 2.18
CA PRO A 160 11.09 0.33 2.56
C PRO A 160 10.58 -0.81 3.46
N GLN A 161 9.65 -0.54 4.38
CA GLN A 161 9.06 -1.57 5.25
C GLN A 161 8.20 -2.56 4.47
N THR A 162 7.52 -2.12 3.41
CA THR A 162 6.77 -3.02 2.53
C THR A 162 7.72 -3.91 1.73
N TRP A 163 8.82 -3.37 1.21
CA TRP A 163 9.83 -4.16 0.52
C TRP A 163 10.55 -5.15 1.43
N GLN A 164 10.77 -4.79 2.69
CA GLN A 164 11.26 -5.72 3.70
C GLN A 164 10.29 -6.90 3.89
N ALA A 165 8.99 -6.65 3.98
CA ALA A 165 7.99 -7.71 4.09
C ALA A 165 7.91 -8.58 2.82
N ILE A 166 8.01 -7.97 1.63
CA ILE A 166 8.11 -8.69 0.36
C ILE A 166 9.37 -9.57 0.33
N SER A 167 10.51 -9.08 0.84
CA SER A 167 11.73 -9.87 0.95
C SER A 167 11.55 -11.07 1.89
N SER A 168 10.82 -10.94 3.00
CA SER A 168 10.49 -12.07 3.87
C SER A 168 9.56 -13.07 3.17
N LEU A 169 8.56 -12.61 2.39
CA LEU A 169 7.70 -13.48 1.58
C LEU A 169 8.49 -14.20 0.48
N ASN A 170 9.46 -13.55 -0.16
CA ASN A 170 10.38 -14.17 -1.11
C ASN A 170 11.19 -15.32 -0.49
N ARG A 171 11.63 -15.17 0.76
CA ARG A 171 12.30 -16.26 1.50
C ARG A 171 11.37 -17.45 1.73
N VAL A 172 10.09 -17.18 2.03
CA VAL A 172 9.07 -18.23 2.18
C VAL A 172 8.88 -19.00 0.87
N ILE A 173 8.79 -18.30 -0.27
CA ILE A 173 8.71 -18.93 -1.60
C ILE A 173 9.90 -19.88 -1.82
N ALA A 174 11.12 -19.42 -1.56
CA ALA A 174 12.33 -20.23 -1.73
C ALA A 174 12.38 -21.46 -0.82
N GLU A 175 11.97 -21.32 0.45
CA GLU A 175 11.91 -22.45 1.40
C GLU A 175 10.80 -23.45 1.03
N ILE A 176 9.66 -22.99 0.50
CA ILE A 176 8.59 -23.88 0.00
C ILE A 176 9.08 -24.70 -1.20
N ALA A 177 9.77 -24.06 -2.15
CA ALA A 177 10.38 -24.77 -3.28
C ALA A 177 11.43 -25.80 -2.80
N LEU A 178 12.18 -25.50 -1.73
CA LEU A 178 13.09 -26.46 -1.10
C LEU A 178 12.35 -27.67 -0.51
N VAL A 179 11.20 -27.46 0.12
CA VAL A 179 10.38 -28.56 0.68
C VAL A 179 9.89 -29.49 -0.43
N GLN A 180 9.46 -28.96 -1.57
CA GLN A 180 8.96 -29.78 -2.68
C GLN A 180 10.05 -30.64 -3.33
N ARG A 181 11.26 -30.09 -3.50
CA ARG A 181 12.35 -30.78 -4.21
C ARG A 181 13.20 -31.72 -3.34
N SER A 182 13.00 -31.72 -2.02
CA SER A 182 13.89 -32.47 -1.11
C SER A 182 13.32 -33.83 -0.72
N ASP A 183 14.08 -34.90 -0.94
CA ASP A 183 13.72 -36.25 -0.50
C ASP A 183 13.95 -36.48 1.00
N SER A 184 14.69 -35.59 1.67
CA SER A 184 15.01 -35.72 3.09
C SER A 184 13.88 -35.19 3.97
N ARG A 185 13.23 -36.11 4.70
CA ARG A 185 12.20 -35.77 5.70
C ARG A 185 12.69 -34.75 6.74
N LYS A 186 13.96 -34.84 7.15
CA LYS A 186 14.57 -33.91 8.11
C LYS A 186 14.70 -32.51 7.51
N THR A 187 15.15 -32.40 6.26
CA THR A 187 15.28 -31.12 5.55
C THR A 187 13.92 -30.46 5.36
N ARG A 188 12.92 -31.23 4.91
CA ARG A 188 11.53 -30.75 4.75
C ARG A 188 10.96 -30.18 6.05
N LYS A 189 11.10 -30.92 7.16
CA LYS A 189 10.61 -30.47 8.47
C LYS A 189 11.31 -29.20 8.95
N LEU A 190 12.62 -29.09 8.74
CA LEU A 190 13.39 -27.89 9.10
C LEU A 190 12.95 -26.66 8.28
N ALA A 191 12.76 -26.82 6.96
CA ALA A 191 12.29 -25.77 6.08
C ALA A 191 10.86 -25.30 6.44
N LEU A 192 9.93 -26.24 6.71
CA LEU A 192 8.58 -25.91 7.20
C LEU A 192 8.60 -25.09 8.49
N ASN A 193 9.48 -25.45 9.44
CA ASN A 193 9.66 -24.67 10.67
C ASN A 193 10.22 -23.26 10.40
N ARG A 194 11.06 -23.07 9.37
CA ARG A 194 11.53 -21.74 8.96
C ARG A 194 10.42 -20.92 8.31
N ILE A 195 9.65 -21.52 7.42
CA ILE A 195 8.48 -20.88 6.78
C ILE A 195 7.52 -20.34 7.84
N ILE A 196 7.11 -21.16 8.81
CA ILE A 196 6.17 -20.75 9.87
C ILE A 196 6.74 -19.63 10.73
N ARG A 197 8.05 -19.67 11.02
CA ARG A 197 8.71 -18.60 11.79
C ARG A 197 8.72 -17.29 11.01
N GLU A 198 9.12 -17.31 9.73
CA GLU A 198 9.20 -16.11 8.91
C GLU A 198 7.80 -15.48 8.74
N LEU A 199 6.77 -16.29 8.47
CA LEU A 199 5.39 -15.81 8.36
C LEU A 199 4.87 -15.23 9.67
N ARG A 200 5.26 -15.80 10.82
CA ARG A 200 4.94 -15.26 12.14
C ARG A 200 5.66 -13.95 12.41
N ASP A 201 6.92 -13.83 12.02
CA ASP A 201 7.68 -12.59 12.17
C ASP A 201 7.04 -11.44 11.36
N ILE A 202 6.46 -11.72 10.19
CA ILE A 202 5.66 -10.74 9.43
C ILE A 202 4.40 -10.34 10.22
N THR A 203 3.62 -11.32 10.70
CA THR A 203 2.33 -11.03 11.37
C THR A 203 2.48 -10.36 12.73
N ASP A 204 3.60 -10.59 13.42
CA ASP A 204 3.77 -10.18 14.81
C ASP A 204 4.75 -9.01 14.94
N ARG A 205 5.93 -9.10 14.33
CA ARG A 205 7.01 -8.10 14.50
C ARG A 205 6.96 -7.00 13.46
N GLN A 206 6.85 -7.36 12.18
CA GLN A 206 6.86 -6.36 11.09
C GLN A 206 5.54 -5.58 11.05
N ALA A 207 4.42 -6.20 11.44
CA ALA A 207 3.08 -5.64 11.40
C ALA A 207 2.94 -4.24 12.02
N ALA A 208 3.70 -3.93 13.07
CA ALA A 208 3.65 -2.63 13.74
C ALA A 208 4.15 -1.48 12.83
N ASN A 209 5.11 -1.79 11.96
CA ASN A 209 5.82 -0.79 11.15
C ASN A 209 5.40 -0.81 9.67
N LEU A 210 4.47 -1.69 9.28
CA LEU A 210 3.94 -1.69 7.93
C LEU A 210 3.12 -0.42 7.67
N PRO A 211 3.29 0.22 6.49
CA PRO A 211 2.47 1.38 6.16
C PRO A 211 1.00 0.98 6.02
N GLN A 212 0.11 1.88 6.43
CA GLN A 212 -1.30 1.54 6.66
C GLN A 212 -2.05 1.12 5.38
N ALA A 213 -1.61 1.61 4.20
CA ALA A 213 -2.22 1.24 2.93
C ALA A 213 -2.00 -0.23 2.59
N GLU A 214 -0.80 -0.76 2.82
CA GLU A 214 -0.41 -2.12 2.42
C GLU A 214 -0.61 -3.14 3.54
N LYS A 215 -0.64 -2.70 4.80
CA LYS A 215 -0.62 -3.53 6.01
C LYS A 215 -1.66 -4.66 5.99
N ALA A 216 -2.94 -4.34 5.78
CA ALA A 216 -4.00 -5.35 5.80
C ALA A 216 -3.78 -6.44 4.73
N LEU A 217 -3.36 -6.04 3.53
CA LEU A 217 -3.06 -6.94 2.43
C LEU A 217 -1.87 -7.87 2.76
N ILE A 218 -0.74 -7.32 3.21
CA ILE A 218 0.45 -8.12 3.55
C ILE A 218 0.13 -9.13 4.65
N LEU A 219 -0.57 -8.70 5.70
CA LEU A 219 -0.96 -9.59 6.79
C LEU A 219 -1.91 -10.69 6.32
N SER A 220 -2.85 -10.37 5.42
CA SER A 220 -3.75 -11.37 4.85
C SER A 220 -3.02 -12.42 4.00
N ILE A 221 -2.00 -12.02 3.24
CA ILE A 221 -1.15 -12.92 2.45
C ILE A 221 -0.37 -13.84 3.40
N ALA A 222 0.32 -13.27 4.39
CA ALA A 222 1.13 -14.03 5.34
C ALA A 222 0.27 -15.04 6.12
N GLN A 223 -0.91 -14.64 6.57
CA GLN A 223 -1.83 -15.51 7.29
C GLN A 223 -2.38 -16.63 6.38
N LYS A 224 -2.75 -16.31 5.13
CA LYS A 224 -3.20 -17.30 4.15
C LYS A 224 -2.14 -18.39 3.91
N TRP A 225 -0.90 -17.98 3.68
CA TRP A 225 0.21 -18.90 3.46
C TRP A 225 0.54 -19.71 4.71
N LYS A 226 0.44 -19.11 5.90
CA LYS A 226 0.66 -19.80 7.17
C LYS A 226 -0.36 -20.92 7.38
N THR A 227 -1.65 -20.66 7.12
CA THR A 227 -2.70 -21.69 7.19
C THR A 227 -2.41 -22.84 6.22
N CYS A 228 -2.06 -22.54 4.96
CA CYS A 228 -1.71 -23.55 3.96
C CYS A 228 -0.47 -24.40 4.34
N CYS A 229 0.56 -23.78 4.92
CA CYS A 229 1.76 -24.50 5.34
C CYS A 229 1.52 -25.34 6.60
N SER A 230 0.62 -24.89 7.48
CA SER A 230 0.29 -25.60 8.72
C SER A 230 -0.54 -26.85 8.46
N SER A 231 -1.37 -26.87 7.41
CA SER A 231 -2.09 -28.07 6.97
C SER A 231 -1.20 -29.10 6.25
N SER A 232 0.06 -28.75 5.94
CA SER A 232 1.03 -29.61 5.25
C SER A 232 2.04 -30.28 6.20
N LEU A 233 1.91 -30.02 7.52
CA LEU A 233 2.68 -30.63 8.61
C LEU A 233 1.97 -31.83 9.20
#